data_AF-A0A919B9D4-F1
#
_entry.id   AF-A0A919B9D4-F1
#
_cell.length_a   1.000
_cell.length_b   1.000
_cell.length_c   1.000
_cell.angle_alpha   90.00
_cell.angle_beta   90.00
_cell.angle_gamma   90.00
#
_symmetry.space_group_name_H-M   'P 1'
#
loop_
_entity.id
_entity.type
_entity.pdbx_description
1 polymer ?
#
loop_
_entity_poly.entity_id
_entity_poly.type
_entity_poly.pdbx_seq_one_letter_code
_entity_poly.pdbx_strand_id
1 'polypeptide(L)'
;MLFATIDGLISFFGGFALAAPLTEGKSTGTHLTYAVLCVLGLSFVHHVLGAMLFRTTVGKFLFMTRVVRADDAGRPRFWQAVRRWLLGLTWLPMQPIWGLLGDGGDPYEDGCGLRYVRSRDLRR
;
A
#
# COMPACT_ATOMS: atom_id res chain seq x y z
N MET A 1 7.25 1.55 -9.09
CA MET A 1 7.33 2.99 -8.73
C MET A 1 5.98 3.69 -8.90
N LEU A 2 5.50 3.97 -10.11
CA LEU A 2 4.29 4.80 -10.33
C LEU A 2 3.01 4.27 -9.66
N PHE A 3 2.76 2.96 -9.67
CA PHE A 3 1.59 2.40 -8.98
C PHE A 3 1.61 2.64 -7.45
N ALA A 4 2.80 2.66 -6.82
CA ALA A 4 2.93 2.87 -5.39
C ALA A 4 2.63 4.32 -5.02
N THR A 5 3.07 5.26 -5.86
CA THR A 5 2.70 6.68 -5.76
C THR A 5 1.19 6.86 -5.85
N ILE A 6 0.52 6.24 -6.83
CA ILE A 6 -0.94 6.33 -6.97
C ILE A 6 -1.65 5.78 -5.73
N ASP A 7 -1.27 4.59 -5.26
CA ASP A 7 -1.86 3.99 -4.05
C ASP A 7 -1.64 4.88 -2.81
N GLY A 8 -0.46 5.47 -2.68
CA GLY A 8 -0.10 6.39 -1.61
C GLY A 8 -0.93 7.68 -1.63
N LEU A 9 -1.12 8.28 -2.81
CA LEU A 9 -1.94 9.49 -2.96
C LEU A 9 -3.40 9.21 -2.62
N ILE A 10 -3.95 8.07 -3.06
CA ILE A 10 -5.32 7.65 -2.71
C ILE A 10 -5.47 7.53 -1.19
N SER A 11 -4.52 6.85 -0.53
CA SER A 11 -4.56 6.67 0.93
C SER A 11 -4.44 8.00 1.68
N PHE A 12 -3.53 8.87 1.23
CA PHE A 12 -3.27 10.16 1.86
C PHE A 12 -4.45 11.12 1.71
N PHE A 13 -4.86 11.43 0.48
CA PHE A 13 -5.95 12.38 0.24
C PHE A 13 -7.30 11.82 0.67
N GLY A 14 -7.55 10.52 0.44
CA GLY A 14 -8.77 9.86 0.89
C GLY A 14 -8.89 9.86 2.42
N GLY A 15 -7.79 9.56 3.14
CA GLY A 15 -7.79 9.60 4.61
C GLY A 15 -8.02 11.02 5.15
N PHE A 16 -7.39 12.04 4.55
CA PHE A 16 -7.60 13.43 4.93
C PHE A 16 -9.05 13.88 4.70
N ALA A 17 -9.62 13.52 3.54
CA ALA A 17 -11.01 13.82 3.21
C ALA A 17 -12.00 13.13 4.16
N LEU A 18 -11.72 11.88 4.57
CA LEU A 18 -12.54 11.15 5.55
C LEU A 18 -12.49 11.77 6.95
N ALA A 19 -11.37 12.40 7.31
CA ALA A 19 -11.22 13.04 8.62
C ALA A 19 -12.00 14.36 8.74
N ALA A 20 -12.15 15.10 7.63
CA ALA A 20 -12.82 16.41 7.62
C ALA A 20 -14.22 16.41 8.28
N PRO A 21 -15.19 15.56 7.88
CA PRO A 21 -16.51 15.55 8.51
C PRO A 21 -16.48 15.06 9.98
N LEU A 22 -15.48 14.27 10.37
CA LEU A 22 -15.37 13.74 11.74
C LEU A 22 -14.87 14.77 12.76
N THR A 23 -14.32 15.88 12.27
CA THR A 23 -13.65 16.89 13.09
C THR A 23 -14.14 18.31 12.85
N GLU A 24 -15.29 18.46 12.20
CA GLU A 24 -15.94 19.76 12.04
C GLU A 24 -16.12 20.44 13.41
N GLY A 25 -15.71 21.71 13.51
CA GLY A 25 -15.75 22.47 14.76
C GLY A 25 -14.74 22.05 15.84
N LYS A 26 -13.85 21.08 15.58
CA LYS A 26 -12.82 20.65 16.53
C LYS A 26 -11.51 21.39 16.31
N SER A 27 -10.63 21.32 17.31
CA SER A 27 -9.29 21.93 17.24
C SER A 27 -8.44 21.31 16.12
N THR A 28 -7.45 22.07 15.63
CA THR A 28 -6.48 21.60 14.64
C THR A 28 -5.75 20.33 15.11
N GLY A 29 -5.39 20.26 16.40
CA GLY A 29 -4.74 19.07 16.97
C GLY A 29 -5.62 17.83 16.83
N THR A 30 -6.91 17.96 17.13
CA THR A 30 -7.88 16.87 16.95
C THR A 30 -8.05 16.49 15.48
N HIS A 31 -8.10 17.47 14.57
CA HIS A 31 -8.17 17.21 13.13
C HIS A 31 -6.96 16.39 12.66
N LEU A 32 -5.75 16.79 13.04
CA LEU A 32 -4.52 16.08 12.66
C LEU A 32 -4.50 14.65 13.20
N THR A 33 -4.92 14.42 14.45
CA THR A 33 -5.02 13.06 15.01
C THR A 33 -5.97 12.18 14.19
N TYR A 34 -7.17 12.69 13.86
CA TYR A 34 -8.13 11.95 13.04
C TYR A 34 -7.63 11.74 11.61
N ALA A 35 -6.98 12.74 11.01
CA ALA A 35 -6.38 12.62 9.68
C ALA A 35 -5.35 11.49 9.63
N VAL A 36 -4.43 11.42 10.61
CA VAL A 36 -3.46 10.33 10.70
C VAL A 36 -4.16 8.97 10.85
N LEU A 37 -5.16 8.85 11.73
CA LEU A 37 -5.91 7.60 11.92
C LEU A 37 -6.65 7.18 10.64
N CYS A 38 -7.32 8.11 9.95
CA CYS A 38 -8.04 7.84 8.72
C CYS A 38 -7.09 7.49 7.57
N VAL A 39 -5.94 8.16 7.44
CA VAL A 39 -4.92 7.84 6.43
C VAL A 39 -4.35 6.44 6.67
N LEU A 40 -3.97 6.10 7.90
CA LEU A 40 -3.46 4.78 8.24
C LEU A 40 -4.53 3.69 8.07
N GLY A 41 -5.76 3.95 8.50
CA GLY A 41 -6.88 3.03 8.36
C GLY A 41 -7.25 2.76 6.90
N LEU A 42 -7.35 3.81 6.09
CA LEU A 42 -7.62 3.68 4.65
C LEU A 42 -6.46 2.97 3.95
N SER A 43 -5.21 3.32 4.27
CA SER A 43 -4.02 2.63 3.77
C SER A 43 -4.05 1.14 4.10
N PHE A 44 -4.38 0.78 5.34
CA PHE A 44 -4.51 -0.61 5.75
C PHE A 44 -5.57 -1.34 4.94
N VAL A 45 -6.78 -0.78 4.81
CA VAL A 45 -7.87 -1.39 4.03
C VAL A 45 -7.46 -1.57 2.56
N HIS A 46 -6.91 -0.53 1.95
CA HIS A 46 -6.50 -0.51 0.54
C HIS A 46 -5.38 -1.53 0.28
N HIS A 47 -4.33 -1.54 1.10
CA HIS A 47 -3.16 -2.38 0.87
C HIS A 47 -3.30 -3.82 1.39
N VAL A 48 -3.95 -4.02 2.54
CA VAL A 48 -4.08 -5.35 3.16
C VAL A 48 -5.31 -6.07 2.61
N LEU A 49 -6.49 -5.49 2.78
CA LEU A 49 -7.74 -6.13 2.35
C LEU A 49 -7.82 -6.15 0.82
N GLY A 50 -7.41 -5.07 0.15
CA GLY A 50 -7.33 -5.03 -1.31
C GLY A 50 -6.43 -6.13 -1.89
N ALA A 51 -5.23 -6.32 -1.31
CA ALA A 51 -4.32 -7.38 -1.75
C ALA A 51 -4.89 -8.78 -1.48
N MET A 52 -5.54 -9.02 -0.34
CA MET A 52 -6.13 -10.33 -0.04
C MET A 52 -7.31 -10.69 -0.95
N LEU A 53 -8.23 -9.74 -1.15
CA LEU A 53 -9.47 -9.99 -1.88
C LEU A 53 -9.27 -9.95 -3.40
N PHE A 54 -8.57 -8.93 -3.88
CA PHE A 54 -8.44 -8.66 -5.31
C PHE A 54 -7.05 -8.99 -5.88
N ARG A 55 -6.11 -9.45 -5.05
CA ARG A 55 -4.69 -9.65 -5.43
C ARG A 55 -4.07 -8.38 -6.01
N THR A 56 -4.60 -7.21 -5.69
CA THR A 56 -4.14 -5.96 -6.28
C THR A 56 -4.62 -4.78 -5.44
N THR A 57 -4.06 -3.63 -5.73
CA THR A 57 -4.50 -2.32 -5.23
C THR A 57 -4.89 -1.47 -6.44
N VAL A 58 -5.57 -0.33 -6.27
CA VAL A 58 -6.01 0.51 -7.39
C VAL A 58 -4.86 0.86 -8.34
N GLY A 59 -3.74 1.38 -7.82
CA GLY A 59 -2.57 1.68 -8.62
C GLY A 59 -2.05 0.42 -9.34
N LYS A 60 -1.88 -0.70 -8.64
CA LYS A 60 -1.38 -1.93 -9.26
C LYS A 60 -2.34 -2.47 -10.33
N PHE A 61 -3.64 -2.32 -10.15
CA PHE A 61 -4.66 -2.72 -11.11
C PHE A 61 -4.55 -1.93 -12.41
N LEU A 62 -4.34 -0.60 -12.33
CA LEU A 62 -4.12 0.25 -13.51
C LEU A 62 -2.90 -0.21 -14.33
N PHE A 63 -1.90 -0.78 -13.67
CA PHE A 63 -0.73 -1.36 -14.31
C PHE A 63 -0.86 -2.86 -14.57
N MET A 64 -2.06 -3.45 -14.49
CA MET A 64 -2.28 -4.89 -14.67
C MET A 64 -1.38 -5.76 -13.78
N THR A 65 -0.90 -5.25 -12.66
CA THR A 65 -0.01 -5.94 -11.72
C THR A 65 -0.83 -6.60 -10.62
N ARG A 66 -0.47 -7.83 -10.28
CA ARG A 66 -1.06 -8.61 -9.20
C ARG A 66 -0.01 -8.92 -8.15
N VAL A 67 -0.46 -8.95 -6.90
CA VAL A 67 0.28 -9.43 -5.74
C VAL A 67 -0.12 -10.87 -5.51
N VAL A 68 0.85 -11.76 -5.58
CA VAL A 68 0.63 -13.20 -5.39
C VAL A 68 1.64 -13.77 -4.40
N ARG A 69 1.31 -14.90 -3.79
CA ARG A 69 2.29 -15.66 -3.01
C ARG A 69 3.43 -16.15 -3.89
N ALA A 70 4.65 -16.10 -3.35
CA ALA A 70 5.83 -16.58 -4.05
C ALA A 70 5.74 -18.09 -4.34
N ASP A 71 5.34 -18.88 -3.34
CA ASP A 71 5.37 -20.35 -3.37
C ASP A 71 4.43 -20.97 -4.42
N ASP A 72 3.17 -20.52 -4.45
CA ASP A 72 2.09 -21.18 -5.20
C ASP A 72 1.34 -20.23 -6.15
N ALA A 73 1.82 -18.99 -6.32
CA ALA A 73 1.11 -17.92 -7.01
C ALA A 73 -0.31 -17.65 -6.47
N GLY A 74 -0.63 -18.12 -5.25
CA GLY A 74 -1.91 -18.00 -4.58
C GLY A 74 -2.28 -16.58 -4.15
N ARG A 75 -3.41 -16.41 -3.46
CA ARG A 75 -3.80 -15.11 -2.88
C ARG A 75 -2.89 -14.77 -1.69
N PRO A 76 -2.55 -13.51 -1.44
CA PRO A 76 -1.86 -13.12 -0.21
C PRO A 76 -2.62 -13.56 1.05
N ARG A 77 -1.91 -14.08 2.06
CA ARG A 77 -2.49 -14.32 3.39
C ARG A 77 -2.49 -13.02 4.21
N PHE A 78 -3.37 -12.93 5.20
CA PHE A 78 -3.52 -11.74 6.05
C PHE A 78 -2.19 -11.26 6.63
N TRP A 79 -1.47 -12.12 7.34
CA TRP A 79 -0.20 -11.72 7.95
C TRP A 79 0.91 -11.40 6.94
N GLN A 80 0.88 -11.99 5.74
CA GLN A 80 1.81 -11.62 4.67
C GLN A 80 1.52 -10.19 4.17
N ALA A 81 0.24 -9.86 4.01
CA ALA A 81 -0.20 -8.53 3.59
C ALA A 81 0.03 -7.47 4.68
N VAL A 82 -0.18 -7.80 5.97
CA VAL A 82 0.10 -6.91 7.10
C VAL A 82 1.60 -6.63 7.21
N ARG A 83 2.47 -7.65 7.18
CA ARG A 83 3.93 -7.46 7.23
C ARG A 83 4.40 -6.60 6.05
N ARG A 84 3.88 -6.86 4.85
CA ARG A 84 4.17 -6.04 3.66
C ARG A 84 3.73 -4.58 3.86
N TRP A 85 2.54 -4.36 4.43
CA TRP A 85 2.04 -3.02 4.71
C TRP A 85 2.92 -2.27 5.72
N LEU A 86 3.32 -2.92 6.82
CA LEU A 86 4.23 -2.35 7.82
C LEU A 86 5.59 -1.98 7.22
N LEU A 87 6.18 -2.84 6.39
CA LEU A 87 7.40 -2.53 5.65
C LEU A 87 7.20 -1.37 4.67
N GLY A 88 6.01 -1.26 4.08
CA GLY A 88 5.62 -0.13 3.24
C GLY A 88 5.68 1.20 3.98
N LEU A 89 5.22 1.25 5.24
CA LEU A 89 5.20 2.47 6.06
C LEU A 89 6.60 2.99 6.38
N THR A 90 7.59 2.12 6.59
CA THR A 90 8.96 2.52 6.91
C THR A 90 9.77 2.88 5.66
N TRP A 91 9.55 2.18 4.55
CA TRP A 91 10.37 2.34 3.35
C TRP A 91 9.93 3.50 2.45
N LEU A 92 8.61 3.73 2.28
CA LEU A 92 8.09 4.84 1.48
C LEU A 92 8.75 6.20 1.77
N PRO A 93 8.89 6.66 3.03
CA PRO A 93 9.56 7.92 3.32
C PRO A 93 11.06 7.89 3.06
N MET A 94 11.70 6.71 3.05
CA MET A 94 13.13 6.58 2.75
C MET A 94 13.41 6.44 1.25
N GLN A 95 12.42 6.17 0.40
CA GLN A 95 12.62 5.98 -1.05
C GLN A 95 13.37 7.11 -1.76
N PRO A 96 13.15 8.41 -1.46
CA PRO A 96 13.94 9.48 -2.06
C PRO A 96 15.44 9.35 -1.71
N ILE A 97 15.74 8.88 -0.51
CA ILE A 97 17.11 8.68 -0.02
C ILE A 97 17.74 7.47 -0.73
N TRP A 98 17.02 6.36 -0.84
CA TRP A 98 17.51 5.16 -1.55
C TRP A 98 17.70 5.38 -3.05
N GLY A 99 16.82 6.16 -3.67
CA GLY A 99 16.98 6.58 -5.07
C GLY A 99 18.24 7.41 -5.30
N LEU A 100 18.67 8.20 -4.32
CA LEU A 100 19.95 8.93 -4.36
C LEU A 100 21.15 8.00 -4.14
N LEU A 101 20.99 6.93 -3.36
CA LEU A 101 22.03 5.95 -3.06
C LEU A 101 22.25 4.91 -4.16
N GLY A 102 21.44 4.94 -5.24
CA GLY A 102 21.57 4.03 -6.38
C GLY A 102 21.09 2.60 -6.10
N ASP A 103 20.39 2.37 -4.97
CA ASP A 103 19.78 1.08 -4.69
C ASP A 103 18.44 0.98 -5.42
N GLY A 104 18.46 0.27 -6.55
CA GLY A 104 17.29 0.04 -7.40
C GLY A 104 16.47 -1.20 -7.01
N GLY A 105 16.89 -1.94 -5.98
CA GLY A 105 16.18 -3.11 -5.51
C GLY A 105 14.83 -2.74 -4.90
N ASP A 106 13.78 -3.49 -5.23
CA ASP A 106 12.52 -3.40 -4.51
C ASP A 106 12.53 -4.41 -3.35
N PRO A 107 12.83 -4.01 -2.09
CA PRO A 107 12.87 -4.94 -0.96
C PRO A 107 11.50 -5.60 -0.67
N TYR A 108 10.42 -5.15 -1.33
CA TYR A 108 9.09 -5.73 -1.21
C TYR A 108 8.94 -7.09 -1.90
N GLU A 109 9.81 -7.48 -2.84
CA GLU A 109 9.65 -8.74 -3.59
C GLU A 109 10.05 -9.99 -2.77
N ASP A 110 10.94 -9.85 -1.77
CA ASP A 110 11.52 -11.02 -1.08
C ASP A 110 11.21 -11.13 0.43
N GLY A 111 10.87 -10.04 1.13
CA GLY A 111 10.77 -10.06 2.60
C GLY A 111 9.50 -10.69 3.21
N CYS A 112 8.43 -10.88 2.42
CA CYS A 112 7.10 -11.27 2.93
C CYS A 112 6.49 -12.52 2.25
N GLY A 113 7.24 -13.19 1.38
CA GLY A 113 6.73 -14.32 0.58
C GLY A 113 5.66 -13.89 -0.44
N LEU A 114 5.70 -12.64 -0.90
CA LEU A 114 4.75 -12.07 -1.85
C LEU A 114 5.49 -11.36 -2.98
N ARG A 115 5.22 -11.74 -4.23
CA ARG A 115 5.84 -11.14 -5.42
C ARG A 115 4.83 -10.38 -6.28
N TYR A 116 5.33 -9.44 -7.08
CA TYR A 116 4.54 -8.78 -8.10
C TYR A 116 4.62 -9.55 -9.42
N VAL A 117 3.48 -9.77 -10.07
CA VAL A 117 3.41 -10.48 -11.35
C VAL A 117 2.44 -9.74 -12.26
N ARG A 118 2.69 -9.68 -13.57
CA ARG A 118 1.70 -9.14 -14.49
C ARG A 118 0.52 -10.11 -14.62
N SER A 119 -0.68 -9.56 -14.75
CA SER A 119 -1.91 -10.35 -14.83
C SER A 119 -1.93 -11.32 -16.01
N ARG A 120 -1.14 -11.07 -17.06
CA ARG A 120 -0.99 -11.96 -18.21
C ARG A 120 -0.23 -13.23 -17.84
N ASP A 121 0.79 -13.14 -17.00
CA ASP A 121 1.67 -14.27 -16.66
C ASP A 121 1.01 -15.27 -15.71
N LEU A 122 -0.14 -14.90 -15.12
CA LEU A 122 -0.97 -15.78 -14.28
C LEU A 122 -1.91 -16.67 -15.08
N ARG A 123 -2.11 -16.41 -16.38
CA ARG A 123 -2.93 -17.24 -17.27
C ARG A 123 -2.00 -18.17 -18.03
N ARG A 124 -1.58 -19.26 -17.38
CA ARG A 124 -1.03 -20.43 -18.09
C ARG A 124 -2.14 -21.41 -18.35
#